data_AF-A0A348AHD7-F1
#
_entry.id   AF-A0A348AHD7-F1
#
_cell.length_a   1.000
_cell.length_b   1.000
_cell.length_c   1.000
_cell.angle_alpha   90.00
_cell.angle_beta   90.00
_cell.angle_gamma   90.00
#
_symmetry.space_group_name_H-M   'P 1'
#
loop_
_entity.id
_entity.type
_entity.pdbx_description
1 polymer ?
#
loop_
_entity_poly.entity_id
_entity_poly.type
_entity_poly.pdbx_seq_one_letter_code
_entity_poly.pdbx_strand_id
1 'polypeptide(L)'
;MGQFVLGVEEGGLHSAEAMLLARYFMYVQVYFHPVRRVYDIHLKDFLKQWLKNGKYKTDLESHLKMTDNEVTAAILKAARSSSQAGHDSASRIVNRNHFRVLYQRNPEDVSKNPEAAFSIFEATEKKFGIDFVRLDSYKQKGSSVNFPVITRDNRIIPSITLSETLQRIPVVAVDYVYISPLYRKEAERWLEKQRESIIKI
;
A
#
# COMPACT_ATOMS: atom_id res chain seq x y z
N MET A 1 9.85 24.93 -32.23
CA MET A 1 10.18 23.51 -32.52
C MET A 1 9.01 22.67 -32.10
N GLY A 2 8.51 21.78 -32.95
CA GLY A 2 7.43 20.85 -32.58
C GLY A 2 7.96 19.77 -31.63
N GLN A 3 7.25 19.52 -30.53
CA GLN A 3 7.58 18.44 -29.59
C GLN A 3 6.90 17.16 -30.09
N PHE A 4 7.68 16.10 -30.32
CA PHE A 4 7.12 14.79 -30.59
C PHE A 4 6.50 14.22 -29.30
N VAL A 5 5.28 13.70 -29.41
CA VAL A 5 4.54 13.10 -28.31
C VAL A 5 4.10 11.69 -28.71
N LEU A 6 4.18 10.74 -27.77
CA LEU A 6 3.63 9.40 -27.96
C LEU A 6 2.11 9.47 -27.79
N GLY A 7 1.38 8.95 -28.77
CA GLY A 7 -0.08 8.90 -28.78
C GLY A 7 -0.62 7.56 -29.22
N VAL A 8 -1.95 7.44 -29.22
CA VAL A 8 -2.68 6.24 -29.65
C VAL A 8 -3.56 6.60 -30.85
N GLU A 9 -3.71 5.68 -31.79
CA GLU A 9 -4.70 5.84 -32.87
C GLU A 9 -6.12 5.68 -32.30
N GLU A 10 -7.11 6.38 -32.86
CA GLU A 10 -8.51 6.29 -32.40
C GLU A 10 -9.03 4.85 -32.24
N GLY A 11 -8.63 3.94 -33.15
CA GLY A 11 -8.99 2.52 -33.07
C GLY A 11 -8.42 1.78 -31.85
N GLY A 12 -7.35 2.30 -31.23
CA GLY A 12 -6.72 1.75 -30.03
C GLY A 12 -7.27 2.30 -28.71
N LEU A 13 -8.22 3.25 -28.75
CA LEU A 13 -8.72 3.92 -27.55
C LEU A 13 -9.34 2.94 -26.53
N HIS A 14 -10.16 2.00 -26.99
CA HIS A 14 -10.76 0.98 -26.12
C HIS A 14 -9.72 0.01 -25.52
N SER A 15 -8.65 -0.30 -26.26
CA SER A 15 -7.54 -1.08 -25.70
C SER A 15 -6.80 -0.32 -24.60
N ALA A 16 -6.62 1.00 -24.76
CA ALA A 16 -6.04 1.85 -23.73
C ALA A 16 -6.94 1.97 -22.49
N GLU A 17 -8.27 2.06 -22.67
CA GLU A 17 -9.25 1.99 -21.58
C GLU A 17 -9.12 0.69 -20.77
N ALA A 18 -9.12 -0.46 -21.46
CA ALA A 18 -8.99 -1.76 -20.84
C ALA A 18 -7.66 -1.90 -20.07
N MET A 19 -6.56 -1.41 -20.65
CA MET A 19 -5.24 -1.42 -20.00
C MET A 19 -5.23 -0.58 -18.71
N LEU A 20 -5.84 0.61 -18.72
CA LEU A 20 -5.87 1.49 -17.55
C LEU A 20 -6.79 0.95 -16.44
N LEU A 21 -7.90 0.32 -16.80
CA LEU A 21 -8.74 -0.42 -15.85
C LEU A 21 -8.00 -1.64 -15.27
N ALA A 22 -7.30 -2.41 -16.10
CA ALA A 22 -6.48 -3.53 -15.63
C ALA A 22 -5.40 -3.05 -14.64
N ARG A 23 -4.72 -1.94 -14.95
CA ARG A 23 -3.77 -1.31 -14.03
C ARG A 23 -4.42 -0.91 -12.71
N TYR A 24 -5.62 -0.32 -12.74
CA TYR A 24 -6.37 0.02 -11.53
C TYR A 24 -6.67 -1.24 -10.68
N PHE A 25 -7.17 -2.32 -11.28
CA PHE A 25 -7.44 -3.57 -10.57
C PHE A 25 -6.17 -4.18 -9.97
N MET A 26 -5.05 -4.17 -10.69
CA MET A 26 -3.76 -4.64 -10.16
C MET A 26 -3.33 -3.89 -8.89
N TYR A 27 -3.54 -2.57 -8.83
CA TYR A 27 -3.26 -1.81 -7.62
C TYR A 27 -4.14 -2.24 -6.45
N VAL A 28 -5.45 -2.30 -6.64
CA VAL A 28 -6.39 -2.57 -5.55
C VAL A 28 -6.33 -4.02 -5.07
N GLN A 29 -6.18 -4.97 -5.99
CA GLN A 29 -6.28 -6.40 -5.68
C GLN A 29 -4.93 -7.05 -5.33
N VAL A 30 -3.82 -6.56 -5.89
CA VAL A 30 -2.50 -7.21 -5.74
C VAL A 30 -1.53 -6.31 -5.00
N TYR A 31 -1.23 -5.13 -5.53
CA TYR A 31 -0.15 -4.29 -4.98
C TYR A 31 -0.47 -3.71 -3.60
N PHE A 32 -1.74 -3.37 -3.37
CA PHE A 32 -2.20 -2.84 -2.08
C PHE A 32 -3.04 -3.84 -1.29
N HIS A 33 -2.94 -5.14 -1.62
CA HIS A 33 -3.59 -6.16 -0.81
C HIS A 33 -3.08 -6.08 0.65
N PRO A 34 -3.98 -6.05 1.66
CA PRO A 34 -3.60 -5.74 3.03
C PRO A 34 -2.59 -6.72 3.62
N VAL A 35 -2.68 -8.00 3.26
CA VAL A 35 -1.72 -9.02 3.72
C VAL A 35 -0.34 -8.79 3.12
N ARG A 36 -0.24 -8.39 1.83
CA ARG A 36 1.05 -8.09 1.20
C ARG A 36 1.68 -6.86 1.85
N ARG A 37 0.88 -5.82 2.09
CA ARG A 37 1.32 -4.56 2.69
C ARG A 37 1.84 -4.73 4.12
N VAL A 38 1.17 -5.52 4.94
CA VAL A 38 1.65 -5.77 6.31
C VAL A 38 2.93 -6.62 6.35
N TYR A 39 3.15 -7.52 5.38
CA TYR A 39 4.45 -8.18 5.25
C TYR A 39 5.56 -7.21 4.83
N ASP A 40 5.28 -6.23 3.95
CA ASP A 40 6.25 -5.17 3.65
C ASP A 40 6.61 -4.36 4.90
N ILE A 41 5.66 -4.13 5.81
CA ILE A 41 5.92 -3.46 7.11
C ILE A 41 6.86 -4.32 7.97
N HIS A 42 6.54 -5.61 8.18
CA HIS A 42 7.40 -6.50 8.96
C HIS A 42 8.79 -6.65 8.33
N LEU A 43 8.87 -6.71 7.00
CA LEU A 43 10.16 -6.77 6.30
C LEU A 43 10.96 -5.48 6.50
N LYS A 44 10.33 -4.30 6.38
CA LYS A 44 10.99 -3.02 6.64
C LYS A 44 11.47 -2.92 8.10
N ASP A 45 10.67 -3.34 9.06
CA ASP A 45 11.02 -3.33 10.49
C ASP A 45 12.19 -4.30 10.78
N PHE A 46 12.19 -5.48 10.14
CA PHE A 46 13.32 -6.41 10.19
C PHE A 46 14.59 -5.80 9.60
N LEU A 47 14.53 -5.30 8.37
CA LEU A 47 15.68 -4.75 7.65
C LEU A 47 16.31 -3.57 8.38
N LYS A 48 15.49 -2.69 8.98
CA LYS A 48 15.98 -1.57 9.80
C LYS A 48 16.80 -2.02 11.01
N GLN A 49 16.46 -3.16 11.60
CA GLN A 49 17.18 -3.69 12.77
C GLN A 49 18.38 -4.56 12.37
N TRP A 50 18.25 -5.35 11.29
CA TRP A 50 19.27 -6.30 10.86
C TRP A 50 20.42 -5.62 10.09
N LEU A 51 20.11 -4.66 9.23
CA LEU A 51 21.12 -3.97 8.44
C LEU A 51 21.90 -2.98 9.31
N LYS A 52 23.20 -2.83 9.01
CA LYS A 52 24.02 -1.79 9.64
C LYS A 52 23.40 -0.42 9.37
N ASN A 53 23.12 0.35 10.44
CA ASN A 53 22.42 1.64 10.37
C ASN A 53 21.02 1.58 9.71
N GLY A 54 20.42 0.38 9.63
CA GLY A 54 19.09 0.15 9.06
C GLY A 54 18.96 0.44 7.56
N LYS A 55 20.07 0.43 6.81
CA LYS A 55 20.08 0.74 5.38
C LYS A 55 20.94 -0.26 4.61
N TYR A 56 20.56 -0.50 3.36
CA TYR A 56 21.42 -1.21 2.43
C TYR A 56 22.69 -0.41 2.20
N LYS A 57 23.80 -1.12 2.02
CA LYS A 57 25.03 -0.50 1.57
C LYS A 57 24.84 0.05 0.15
N THR A 58 25.42 1.22 -0.09
CA THR A 58 25.36 1.92 -1.37
C THR A 58 26.61 1.72 -2.21
N ASP A 59 27.66 1.09 -1.67
CA ASP A 59 28.79 0.67 -2.48
C ASP A 59 28.35 -0.43 -3.45
N LEU A 60 28.76 -0.31 -4.71
CA LEU A 60 28.28 -1.14 -5.82
C LEU A 60 28.44 -2.64 -5.53
N GLU A 61 29.64 -3.03 -5.13
CA GLU A 61 29.98 -4.44 -4.90
C GLU A 61 29.15 -5.06 -3.77
N SER A 62 28.97 -4.35 -2.65
CA SER A 62 28.10 -4.86 -1.58
C SER A 62 26.63 -4.85 -1.97
N HIS A 63 26.20 -3.87 -2.77
CA HIS A 63 24.81 -3.78 -3.23
C HIS A 63 24.47 -4.95 -4.16
N LEU A 64 25.32 -5.24 -5.15
CA LEU A 64 25.14 -6.35 -6.09
C LEU A 64 25.17 -7.72 -5.41
N LYS A 65 25.92 -7.86 -4.30
CA LYS A 65 25.98 -9.10 -3.51
C LYS A 65 24.75 -9.32 -2.62
N MET A 66 23.93 -8.29 -2.39
CA MET A 66 22.76 -8.40 -1.54
C MET A 66 21.56 -8.82 -2.38
N THR A 67 21.14 -10.08 -2.23
CA THR A 67 19.97 -10.63 -2.90
C THR A 67 18.92 -11.08 -1.88
N ASP A 68 17.80 -11.59 -2.37
CA ASP A 68 16.78 -12.20 -1.51
C ASP A 68 17.35 -13.38 -0.71
N ASN A 69 18.35 -14.10 -1.21
CA ASN A 69 18.93 -15.25 -0.49
C ASN A 69 19.56 -14.83 0.84
N GLU A 70 20.36 -13.76 0.85
CA GLU A 70 21.00 -13.23 2.06
C GLU A 70 19.95 -12.74 3.05
N VAL A 71 18.95 -12.01 2.55
CA VAL A 71 17.86 -11.47 3.38
C VAL A 71 17.01 -12.61 3.96
N THR A 72 16.61 -13.60 3.15
CA THR A 72 15.81 -14.75 3.60
C THR A 72 16.58 -15.61 4.60
N ALA A 73 17.87 -15.88 4.36
CA ALA A 73 18.70 -16.61 5.31
C ALA A 73 18.81 -15.86 6.65
N ALA A 74 18.95 -14.53 6.62
CA ALA A 74 18.99 -13.71 7.81
C ALA A 74 17.65 -13.71 8.57
N ILE A 75 16.52 -13.59 7.87
CA ILE A 75 15.17 -13.70 8.45
C ILE A 75 15.01 -15.05 9.16
N LEU A 76 15.36 -16.16 8.50
CA LEU A 76 15.25 -17.50 9.09
C LEU A 76 16.14 -17.65 10.33
N LYS A 77 17.36 -17.11 10.30
CA LYS A 77 18.26 -17.11 11.46
C LYS A 77 17.68 -16.30 12.63
N ALA A 78 17.22 -15.08 12.36
CA ALA A 78 16.66 -14.20 13.38
C ALA A 78 15.37 -14.76 13.99
N ALA A 79 14.49 -15.37 13.19
CA ALA A 79 13.25 -15.98 13.67
C ALA A 79 13.45 -17.12 14.68
N ARG A 80 14.62 -17.79 14.67
CA ARG A 80 14.92 -18.92 15.56
C ARG A 80 15.46 -18.52 16.93
N SER A 81 15.84 -17.27 17.13
CA SER A 81 16.52 -16.84 18.36
C SER A 81 16.09 -15.44 18.77
N SER A 82 15.49 -15.33 19.96
CA SER A 82 14.97 -14.07 20.50
C SER A 82 16.02 -13.01 20.79
N SER A 83 17.31 -13.39 20.85
CA SER A 83 18.42 -12.46 21.03
C SER A 83 18.90 -11.79 19.74
N GLN A 84 18.43 -12.24 18.57
CA GLN A 84 18.82 -11.64 17.30
C GLN A 84 18.04 -10.34 17.03
N ALA A 85 18.72 -9.37 16.44
CA ALA A 85 18.08 -8.13 15.98
C ALA A 85 16.96 -8.44 14.98
N GLY A 86 15.81 -7.79 15.13
CA GLY A 86 14.65 -8.02 14.26
C GLY A 86 13.92 -9.35 14.49
N HIS A 87 14.17 -10.07 15.59
CA HIS A 87 13.53 -11.36 15.88
C HIS A 87 12.01 -11.34 15.75
N ASP A 88 11.32 -10.36 16.37
CA ASP A 88 9.85 -10.30 16.34
C ASP A 88 9.33 -10.22 14.89
N SER A 89 9.83 -9.26 14.10
CA SER A 89 9.45 -9.10 12.70
C SER A 89 9.78 -10.34 11.86
N ALA A 90 10.96 -10.92 12.05
CA ALA A 90 11.37 -12.14 11.36
C ALA A 90 10.45 -13.34 11.69
N SER A 91 10.14 -13.53 12.98
CA SER A 91 9.24 -14.57 13.47
C SER A 91 7.84 -14.42 12.88
N ARG A 92 7.32 -13.19 12.78
CA ARG A 92 6.02 -12.92 12.13
C ARG A 92 6.01 -13.29 10.66
N ILE A 93 7.10 -13.04 9.94
CA ILE A 93 7.24 -13.42 8.52
C ILE A 93 7.26 -14.94 8.38
N VAL A 94 8.18 -15.62 9.09
CA VAL A 94 8.39 -17.08 8.97
C VAL A 94 7.16 -17.87 9.40
N ASN A 95 6.57 -17.51 10.55
CA ASN A 95 5.43 -18.23 11.12
C ASN A 95 4.09 -17.76 10.56
N ARG A 96 4.09 -16.85 9.57
CA ARG A 96 2.90 -16.19 9.02
C ARG A 96 1.99 -15.57 10.09
N ASN A 97 2.57 -15.09 11.19
CA ASN A 97 1.89 -14.46 12.33
C ASN A 97 1.92 -12.93 12.26
N HIS A 98 1.68 -12.39 11.06
CA HIS A 98 1.61 -10.96 10.77
C HIS A 98 0.42 -10.30 11.49
N PHE A 99 0.51 -8.97 11.67
CA PHE A 99 -0.60 -8.17 12.19
C PHE A 99 -1.85 -8.31 11.30
N ARG A 100 -3.02 -8.20 11.90
CA ARG A 100 -4.31 -8.37 11.24
C ARG A 100 -4.94 -7.01 11.00
N VAL A 101 -5.69 -6.89 9.92
CA VAL A 101 -6.46 -5.67 9.64
C VAL A 101 -7.51 -5.51 10.73
N LEU A 102 -7.43 -4.40 11.45
CA LEU A 102 -8.44 -3.95 12.41
C LEU A 102 -9.42 -3.00 11.73
N TYR A 103 -8.91 -2.12 10.86
CA TYR A 103 -9.71 -1.18 10.08
C TYR A 103 -9.20 -1.11 8.64
N GLN A 104 -10.13 -0.94 7.72
CA GLN A 104 -9.87 -0.65 6.31
C GLN A 104 -10.70 0.56 5.90
N ARG A 105 -10.11 1.44 5.09
CA ARG A 105 -10.76 2.60 4.48
C ARG A 105 -12.18 2.27 4.03
N ASN A 106 -13.15 3.00 4.55
CA ASN A 106 -14.55 2.92 4.17
C ASN A 106 -15.03 4.27 3.62
N PRO A 107 -15.70 4.33 2.45
CA PRO A 107 -16.20 5.59 1.89
C PRO A 107 -17.14 6.38 2.81
N GLU A 108 -17.99 5.71 3.59
CA GLU A 108 -18.91 6.35 4.53
C GLU A 108 -18.13 7.01 5.68
N ASP A 109 -17.17 6.30 6.24
CA ASP A 109 -16.31 6.84 7.29
C ASP A 109 -15.49 8.04 6.80
N VAL A 110 -14.93 7.94 5.60
CA VAL A 110 -14.17 9.03 4.96
C VAL A 110 -15.05 10.25 4.70
N SER A 111 -16.34 10.06 4.36
CA SER A 111 -17.27 11.17 4.15
C SER A 111 -17.58 11.93 5.45
N LYS A 112 -17.52 11.24 6.60
CA LYS A 112 -17.69 11.84 7.93
C LYS A 112 -16.39 12.51 8.40
N ASN A 113 -15.27 11.83 8.21
CA ASN A 113 -13.93 12.30 8.58
C ASN A 113 -12.91 11.82 7.54
N PRO A 114 -12.32 12.73 6.74
CA PRO A 114 -11.31 12.38 5.74
C PRO A 114 -10.10 11.60 6.28
N GLU A 115 -9.80 11.78 7.58
CA GLU A 115 -8.69 11.16 8.32
C GLU A 115 -9.16 10.01 9.23
N ALA A 116 -10.33 9.40 8.97
CA ALA A 116 -10.91 8.35 9.80
C ALA A 116 -9.93 7.22 10.17
N ALA A 117 -9.11 6.77 9.22
CA ALA A 117 -8.09 5.74 9.46
C ALA A 117 -7.03 6.19 10.46
N PHE A 118 -6.59 7.45 10.38
CA PHE A 118 -5.63 8.03 11.32
C PHE A 118 -6.24 8.20 12.71
N SER A 119 -7.47 8.71 12.81
CA SER A 119 -8.18 8.81 14.10
C SER A 119 -8.36 7.44 14.78
N ILE A 120 -8.68 6.40 14.00
CA ILE A 120 -8.74 5.02 14.51
C ILE A 120 -7.36 4.53 14.94
N PHE A 121 -6.31 4.82 14.17
CA PHE A 121 -4.95 4.47 14.54
C PHE A 121 -4.54 5.09 15.88
N GLU A 122 -4.71 6.41 16.06
CA GLU A 122 -4.36 7.10 17.31
C GLU A 122 -5.14 6.55 18.52
N ALA A 123 -6.44 6.33 18.35
CA ALA A 123 -7.27 5.75 19.40
C ALA A 123 -6.83 4.31 19.76
N THR A 124 -6.45 3.52 18.75
CA THR A 124 -5.98 2.14 18.93
C THR A 124 -4.60 2.12 19.59
N GLU A 125 -3.69 2.98 19.14
CA GLU A 125 -2.35 3.17 19.73
C GLU A 125 -2.46 3.54 21.20
N LYS A 126 -3.31 4.53 21.54
CA LYS A 126 -3.53 4.95 22.92
C LYS A 126 -4.00 3.81 23.84
N LYS A 127 -4.77 2.86 23.29
CA LYS A 127 -5.33 1.74 24.06
C LYS A 127 -4.41 0.54 24.15
N PHE A 128 -3.76 0.17 23.05
CA PHE A 128 -3.02 -1.09 22.93
C PHE A 128 -1.50 -0.92 22.89
N GLY A 129 -1.00 0.30 22.62
CA GLY A 129 0.42 0.62 22.51
C GLY A 129 0.95 0.58 21.07
N ILE A 130 1.88 1.50 20.75
CA ILE A 130 2.46 1.68 19.41
C ILE A 130 3.14 0.43 18.86
N ASP A 131 3.73 -0.40 19.72
CA ASP A 131 4.41 -1.62 19.31
C ASP A 131 3.45 -2.63 18.67
N PHE A 132 2.16 -2.57 19.02
CA PHE A 132 1.14 -3.52 18.60
C PHE A 132 0.22 -3.02 17.49
N VAL A 133 0.40 -1.77 17.03
CA VAL A 133 -0.46 -1.13 16.03
C VAL A 133 0.38 -0.62 14.87
N ARG A 134 -0.16 -0.67 13.65
CA ARG A 134 0.45 -0.04 12.47
C ARG A 134 -0.61 0.67 11.64
N LEU A 135 -0.30 1.88 11.19
CA LEU A 135 -1.04 2.56 10.13
C LEU A 135 -0.31 2.37 8.81
N ASP A 136 -1.06 2.13 7.75
CA ASP A 136 -0.55 2.04 6.40
C ASP A 136 -1.53 2.69 5.43
N SER A 137 -1.11 3.81 4.86
CA SER A 137 -1.93 4.63 3.97
C SER A 137 -1.21 4.86 2.66
N TYR A 138 -1.98 4.88 1.58
CA TYR A 138 -1.51 5.29 0.25
C TYR A 138 -2.63 5.96 -0.51
N LYS A 139 -2.32 7.10 -1.12
CA LYS A 139 -3.19 7.80 -2.06
C LYS A 139 -2.38 8.16 -3.29
N GLN A 140 -2.82 7.70 -4.46
CA GLN A 140 -2.19 8.04 -5.72
C GLN A 140 -2.23 9.56 -5.93
N LYS A 141 -1.08 10.15 -6.22
CA LYS A 141 -0.95 11.57 -6.57
C LYS A 141 -1.28 11.75 -8.06
N GLY A 142 -2.26 12.60 -8.37
CA GLY A 142 -2.69 12.89 -9.73
C GLY A 142 -3.93 12.11 -10.18
N SER A 143 -4.70 12.70 -11.11
CA SER A 143 -5.92 12.14 -11.69
C SER A 143 -5.64 11.42 -13.03
N SER A 144 -6.72 10.98 -13.68
CA SER A 144 -6.83 10.29 -14.97
C SER A 144 -5.64 10.46 -15.93
N VAL A 145 -5.16 9.33 -16.45
CA VAL A 145 -4.08 9.28 -17.44
C VAL A 145 -4.59 9.94 -18.74
N ASN A 146 -4.00 11.08 -19.09
CA ASN A 146 -4.32 11.83 -20.30
C ASN A 146 -3.20 11.66 -21.33
N PHE A 147 -3.56 11.27 -22.55
CA PHE A 147 -2.62 11.05 -23.65
C PHE A 147 -3.26 11.49 -24.98
N PRO A 148 -2.46 11.92 -25.97
CA PRO A 148 -2.99 12.32 -27.27
C PRO A 148 -3.52 11.12 -28.06
N VAL A 149 -4.66 11.32 -28.72
CA VAL A 149 -5.27 10.37 -29.65
C VAL A 149 -5.34 11.01 -31.03
N ILE A 150 -4.80 10.33 -32.04
CA ILE A 150 -4.97 10.76 -33.43
C ILE A 150 -6.27 10.17 -33.99
N THR A 151 -7.20 11.03 -34.38
CA THR A 151 -8.48 10.66 -34.98
C THR A 151 -8.34 10.34 -36.46
N ARG A 152 -9.34 9.64 -37.02
CA ARG A 152 -9.37 9.28 -38.45
C ARG A 152 -9.32 10.49 -39.38
N ASP A 153 -9.74 11.67 -38.92
CA ASP A 153 -9.65 12.94 -39.65
C ASP A 153 -8.37 13.73 -39.34
N ASN A 154 -7.33 13.05 -38.81
CA ASN A 154 -5.99 13.58 -38.53
C ASN A 154 -5.94 14.70 -37.48
N ARG A 155 -6.96 14.82 -36.62
CA ARG A 155 -6.90 15.71 -35.45
C ARG A 155 -6.24 14.99 -34.27
N ILE A 156 -5.52 15.74 -33.46
CA ILE A 156 -4.98 15.23 -32.19
C ILE A 156 -5.87 15.74 -31.07
N ILE A 157 -6.54 14.82 -30.39
CA ILE A 157 -7.50 15.12 -29.32
C ILE A 157 -7.06 14.41 -28.03
N PRO A 158 -7.18 15.03 -26.85
CA PRO A 158 -6.89 14.37 -25.58
C PRO A 158 -7.78 13.13 -25.36
N SER A 159 -7.22 12.04 -24.85
CA SER A 159 -7.93 10.78 -24.62
C SER A 159 -9.13 10.94 -23.68
N ILE A 160 -8.98 11.76 -22.64
CA ILE A 160 -10.06 12.08 -21.70
C ILE A 160 -11.20 12.85 -22.36
N THR A 161 -10.97 13.55 -23.47
CA THR A 161 -12.04 14.24 -24.21
C THR A 161 -12.86 13.24 -25.04
N LEU A 162 -12.23 12.18 -25.53
CA LEU A 162 -12.88 11.14 -26.35
C LEU A 162 -13.49 10.00 -25.53
N SER A 163 -13.02 9.77 -24.30
CA SER A 163 -13.45 8.64 -23.47
C SER A 163 -13.98 9.07 -22.11
N GLU A 164 -15.28 8.88 -21.90
CA GLU A 164 -15.92 9.03 -20.59
C GLU A 164 -15.42 7.97 -19.59
N THR A 165 -15.07 6.77 -20.07
CA THR A 165 -14.50 5.70 -19.23
C THR A 165 -13.20 6.15 -18.58
N LEU A 166 -12.28 6.74 -19.34
CA LEU A 166 -10.99 7.22 -18.82
C LEU A 166 -11.15 8.36 -17.80
N GLN A 167 -12.20 9.17 -17.91
CA GLN A 167 -12.50 10.23 -16.93
C GLN A 167 -12.93 9.64 -15.58
N ARG A 168 -13.54 8.46 -15.58
CA ARG A 168 -14.18 7.85 -14.40
C ARG A 168 -13.36 6.78 -13.71
N ILE A 169 -12.17 6.44 -14.22
CA ILE A 169 -11.28 5.51 -13.53
C ILE A 169 -10.92 6.10 -12.16
N PRO A 170 -11.26 5.41 -11.05
CA PRO A 170 -11.02 5.96 -9.72
C PRO A 170 -9.53 6.11 -9.42
N VAL A 171 -9.20 7.13 -8.64
CA VAL A 171 -7.86 7.26 -8.05
C VAL A 171 -7.72 6.19 -6.97
N VAL A 172 -6.60 5.48 -6.96
CA VAL A 172 -6.36 4.46 -5.94
C VAL A 172 -6.05 5.12 -4.60
N ALA A 173 -6.85 4.79 -3.59
CA ALA A 173 -6.62 5.16 -2.20
C ALA A 173 -6.90 3.97 -1.28
N VAL A 174 -5.97 3.68 -0.38
CA VAL A 174 -6.09 2.63 0.64
C VAL A 174 -5.62 3.16 1.98
N ASP A 175 -6.29 2.74 3.04
CA ASP A 175 -5.88 2.96 4.41
C ASP A 175 -6.15 1.68 5.21
N TYR A 176 -5.17 1.24 5.96
CA TYR A 176 -5.25 0.09 6.84
C TYR A 176 -4.72 0.44 8.22
N VAL A 177 -5.50 0.11 9.25
CA VAL A 177 -4.99 0.02 10.62
C VAL A 177 -4.85 -1.45 10.94
N TYR A 178 -3.64 -1.87 11.30
CA TYR A 178 -3.33 -3.23 11.69
C TYR A 178 -3.12 -3.33 13.20
N ILE A 179 -3.49 -4.47 13.77
CA ILE A 179 -3.30 -4.82 15.17
C ILE A 179 -2.55 -6.16 15.30
N SER A 180 -1.70 -6.26 16.31
CA SER A 180 -1.06 -7.51 16.70
C SER A 180 -2.09 -8.61 16.92
N PRO A 181 -1.84 -9.86 16.47
CA PRO A 181 -2.72 -11.00 16.72
C PRO A 181 -3.04 -11.22 18.21
N LEU A 182 -2.16 -10.76 19.11
CA LEU A 182 -2.33 -10.81 20.56
C LEU A 182 -3.62 -10.10 21.02
N TYR A 183 -3.90 -8.92 20.46
CA TYR A 183 -5.04 -8.07 20.86
C TYR A 183 -6.21 -8.10 19.89
N ARG A 184 -6.11 -8.86 18.79
CA ARG A 184 -7.08 -8.82 17.68
C ARG A 184 -8.54 -8.87 18.13
N LYS A 185 -8.93 -9.91 18.87
CA LYS A 185 -10.34 -10.10 19.28
C LYS A 185 -10.84 -9.00 20.21
N GLU A 186 -9.97 -8.49 21.08
CA GLU A 186 -10.32 -7.41 21.98
C GLU A 186 -10.46 -6.09 21.22
N ALA A 187 -9.51 -5.79 20.32
CA ALA A 187 -9.51 -4.60 19.48
C ALA A 187 -10.72 -4.56 18.55
N GLU A 188 -11.09 -5.69 17.93
CA GLU A 188 -12.29 -5.80 17.08
C GLU A 188 -13.56 -5.42 17.86
N ARG A 189 -13.78 -6.01 19.05
CA ARG A 189 -14.95 -5.70 19.91
C ARG A 189 -14.95 -4.28 20.43
N TRP A 190 -13.76 -3.74 20.73
CA TRP A 190 -13.62 -2.37 21.19
C TRP A 190 -13.93 -1.38 20.07
N LEU A 191 -13.38 -1.60 18.87
CA LEU A 191 -13.60 -0.73 17.73
C LEU A 191 -15.07 -0.74 17.31
N GLU A 192 -15.74 -1.89 17.30
CA GLU A 192 -17.18 -1.98 17.01
C GLU A 192 -18.02 -1.02 17.86
N LYS A 193 -17.67 -0.85 19.15
CA LYS A 193 -18.38 0.04 20.08
C LYS A 193 -17.96 1.50 19.99
N GLN A 194 -16.72 1.76 19.58
CA GLN A 194 -16.12 3.10 19.62
C GLN A 194 -15.94 3.74 18.24
N ARG A 195 -16.15 3.01 17.15
CA ARG A 195 -15.88 3.50 15.79
C ARG A 195 -16.60 4.82 15.52
N GLU A 196 -17.91 4.87 15.75
CA GLU A 196 -18.69 6.08 15.48
C GLU A 196 -18.25 7.26 16.35
N SER A 197 -17.83 7.03 17.61
CA SER A 197 -17.36 8.12 18.47
C SER A 197 -15.95 8.60 18.08
N ILE A 198 -15.10 7.71 17.58
CA ILE A 198 -13.74 8.04 17.11
C ILE A 198 -13.79 8.81 15.77
N ILE A 199 -14.70 8.42 14.87
CA ILE A 199 -14.78 9.00 13.52
C ILE A 199 -15.54 10.33 13.52
N LYS A 200 -16.47 10.55 14.44
CA LYS A 200 -17.19 11.83 14.54
C LYS A 200 -16.21 12.99 14.82
N ILE A 201 -16.10 13.87 13.83
CA ILE A 201 -15.55 15.23 13.97
C ILE A 201 -16.72 16.20 13.87
#